data_AF-A0A952NX06-F1
#
_entry.id   AF-A0A952NX06-F1
#
_cell.length_a   1.000
_cell.length_b   1.000
_cell.length_c   1.000
_cell.angle_alpha   90.00
_cell.angle_beta   90.00
_cell.angle_gamma   90.00
#
_symmetry.space_group_name_H-M   'P 1'
#
loop_
_entity.id
_entity.type
_entity.pdbx_description
1 polymer ?
#
loop_
_entity_poly.entity_id
_entity_poly.type
_entity_poly.pdbx_seq_one_letter_code
_entity_poly.pdbx_strand_id
1 'polypeptide(L)'
;MSSQEVFWIAAVIGGLFCAIFAMRSSQKEPTRLRLGGGSSEPSKADGKAVVPASRQPVSKGARGERISDATVDAAAGEARIRSVNVIFNYNGHSWDAFEVLGCPAGAPLPMVKQAFDQALRTTDPASHEFLRAAYQAITKLKSV
;
A
#
# COMPACT_ATOMS: atom_id res chain seq x y z
N MET A 1 -35.50 -6.86 -39.85
CA MET A 1 -34.42 -5.95 -39.43
C MET A 1 -33.46 -5.83 -40.57
N SER A 2 -33.22 -4.61 -41.05
CA SER A 2 -32.28 -4.38 -42.14
C SER A 2 -30.85 -4.53 -41.62
N SER A 3 -29.95 -5.11 -42.43
CA SER A 3 -28.53 -5.26 -42.06
C SER A 3 -27.87 -3.92 -41.73
N GLN A 4 -28.36 -2.82 -42.34
CA GLN A 4 -27.91 -1.46 -42.04
C GLN A 4 -28.31 -1.01 -40.62
N GLU A 5 -29.51 -1.37 -40.15
CA GLU A 5 -29.97 -1.01 -38.79
C GLU A 5 -29.15 -1.74 -37.72
N VAL A 6 -28.83 -3.02 -37.95
CA VAL A 6 -28.01 -3.81 -37.03
C VAL A 6 -26.58 -3.25 -36.95
N PHE A 7 -26.02 -2.81 -38.08
CA PHE A 7 -24.70 -2.18 -38.12
C PHE A 7 -24.67 -0.86 -37.33
N TRP A 8 -25.65 0.02 -37.51
CA TRP A 8 -25.71 1.29 -36.77
C TRP A 8 -25.93 1.09 -35.28
N ILE A 9 -26.78 0.13 -34.89
CA ILE A 9 -26.98 -0.23 -33.48
C ILE A 9 -25.67 -0.72 -32.86
N ALA A 10 -24.95 -1.63 -33.53
CA ALA A 10 -23.67 -2.12 -33.05
C ALA A 10 -22.60 -1.01 -32.96
N ALA A 11 -22.56 -0.09 -33.94
CA ALA A 11 -21.64 1.04 -33.94
C ALA A 11 -21.91 2.01 -32.79
N VAL A 12 -23.17 2.30 -32.48
CA VAL A 12 -23.55 3.17 -31.35
C VAL A 12 -23.20 2.51 -30.01
N ILE A 13 -23.52 1.22 -29.84
CA ILE A 13 -23.21 0.48 -28.60
C ILE A 13 -21.69 0.36 -28.41
N GLY A 14 -20.96 0.01 -29.47
CA GLY A 14 -19.49 -0.08 -29.44
C GLY A 14 -18.84 1.28 -29.17
N GLY A 15 -19.33 2.34 -29.80
CA GLY A 15 -18.87 3.72 -29.55
C GLY A 15 -19.12 4.17 -28.11
N LEU A 16 -20.29 3.88 -27.55
CA LEU A 16 -20.63 4.19 -26.16
C LEU A 16 -19.74 3.40 -25.19
N PHE A 17 -19.48 2.12 -25.46
CA PHE A 17 -18.59 1.29 -24.65
C PHE A 17 -17.15 1.82 -24.66
N CYS A 18 -16.63 2.16 -25.83
CA CYS A 18 -15.29 2.77 -25.98
C CYS A 18 -15.19 4.12 -25.27
N ALA A 19 -16.23 4.96 -25.35
CA ALA A 19 -16.28 6.24 -24.66
C ALA A 19 -16.27 6.08 -23.14
N ILE A 20 -17.10 5.18 -22.59
CA ILE A 20 -17.12 4.87 -21.16
C ILE A 20 -15.76 4.33 -20.70
N PHE A 21 -15.14 3.44 -21.47
CA PHE A 21 -13.84 2.86 -21.13
C PHE A 21 -12.72 3.91 -21.13
N ALA A 22 -12.68 4.79 -22.14
CA ALA A 22 -11.71 5.88 -22.23
C ALA A 22 -11.88 6.92 -21.10
N MET A 23 -13.11 7.20 -20.67
CA MET A 23 -13.36 8.09 -19.54
C MET A 23 -12.87 7.49 -18.21
N ARG A 24 -12.85 6.17 -18.07
CA ARG A 24 -12.32 5.50 -16.86
C ARG A 24 -10.80 5.49 -16.78
N SER A 25 -10.08 5.57 -17.90
CA SER A 25 -8.61 5.54 -17.92
C SER A 25 -7.95 6.88 -17.58
N SER A 26 -8.72 7.99 -17.59
CA SER A 26 -8.20 9.34 -17.30
C SER A 26 -8.04 9.63 -15.80
N GLN A 27 -8.41 8.69 -14.92
CA GLN A 27 -8.23 8.81 -13.48
C GLN A 27 -6.86 8.26 -13.06
N LYS A 28 -5.88 9.17 -12.95
CA LYS A 28 -4.90 9.30 -11.85
C LYS A 28 -3.68 10.09 -12.35
N GLU A 29 -3.70 11.41 -12.17
CA GLU A 29 -2.44 12.11 -12.02
C GLU A 29 -1.82 11.69 -10.68
N PRO A 30 -0.56 11.23 -10.63
CA PRO A 30 0.08 10.92 -9.37
C PRO A 30 0.19 12.21 -8.56
N THR A 31 -0.35 12.21 -7.34
CA THR A 31 -0.23 13.31 -6.38
C THR A 31 1.25 13.70 -6.25
N ARG A 32 1.63 14.83 -6.82
CA ARG A 32 3.01 15.31 -6.76
C ARG A 32 3.30 15.79 -5.34
N LEU A 33 4.04 14.97 -4.58
CA LEU A 33 4.60 15.34 -3.30
C LEU A 33 5.57 16.51 -3.51
N ARG A 34 5.15 17.73 -3.15
CA ARG A 34 6.04 18.91 -3.14
C ARG A 34 7.06 18.76 -2.02
N LEU A 35 8.25 18.26 -2.34
CA LEU A 35 9.43 18.37 -1.48
C LEU A 35 10.15 19.69 -1.79
N GLY A 36 9.64 20.79 -1.22
CA GLY A 36 10.23 22.11 -1.31
C GLY A 36 10.45 22.69 0.07
N GLY A 37 11.40 22.14 0.81
CA GLY A 37 11.83 22.65 2.12
C GLY A 37 13.33 22.84 2.17
N GLY A 38 13.77 24.10 2.02
CA GLY A 38 15.04 24.60 2.55
C GLY A 38 16.30 24.28 1.74
N SER A 39 16.59 25.13 0.74
CA SER A 39 17.95 25.35 0.24
C SER A 39 18.35 26.79 0.53
N SER A 40 19.42 26.93 1.30
CA SER A 40 19.97 28.14 1.89
C SER A 40 20.63 29.08 0.86
N GLU A 41 20.36 30.39 0.98
CA GLU A 41 21.32 31.44 0.60
C GLU A 41 21.88 32.08 1.90
N PRO A 42 23.20 32.33 2.00
CA PRO A 42 23.79 33.04 3.13
C PRO A 42 24.17 34.49 2.75
N SER A 43 23.72 35.51 3.49
CA SER A 43 24.48 36.77 3.62
C SER A 43 23.97 37.71 4.75
N LYS A 44 24.77 37.76 5.83
CA LYS A 44 25.23 38.92 6.62
C LYS A 44 24.29 39.77 7.53
N ALA A 45 24.68 39.77 8.83
CA ALA A 45 24.54 40.81 9.88
C ALA A 45 23.10 41.08 10.42
N ASP A 46 22.78 41.14 11.72
CA ASP A 46 23.49 41.58 12.92
C ASP A 46 22.90 40.97 14.23
N GLY A 47 23.77 40.76 15.22
CA GLY A 47 23.54 41.05 16.66
C GLY A 47 22.40 40.38 17.45
N LYS A 48 22.77 39.42 18.32
CA LYS A 48 22.66 39.47 19.81
C LYS A 48 22.27 38.10 20.42
N ALA A 49 23.21 37.57 21.23
CA ALA A 49 23.15 36.61 22.35
C ALA A 49 21.86 35.75 22.53
N VAL A 50 21.91 34.42 22.70
CA VAL A 50 22.58 33.67 23.78
C VAL A 50 22.82 32.19 23.35
N VAL A 51 23.97 31.65 23.73
CA VAL A 51 24.48 30.25 23.69
C VAL A 51 24.74 29.85 25.17
N PRO A 52 24.84 28.57 25.66
CA PRO A 52 25.04 27.25 25.03
C PRO A 52 24.02 26.18 25.53
N ALA A 53 24.01 24.88 25.22
CA ALA A 53 25.06 23.91 24.90
C ALA A 53 24.42 22.72 24.12
N SER A 54 24.93 22.37 22.93
CA SER A 54 25.93 21.28 22.70
C SER A 54 25.31 19.88 22.72
N ARG A 55 25.45 18.97 21.74
CA ARG A 55 26.24 18.80 20.50
C ARG A 55 25.52 17.68 19.71
N GLN A 56 25.08 17.84 18.46
CA GLN A 56 25.81 17.71 17.17
C GLN A 56 26.03 16.24 16.67
N PRO A 57 26.31 16.00 15.37
CA PRO A 57 25.37 15.35 14.42
C PRO A 57 26.02 14.27 13.53
N VAL A 58 25.28 13.41 12.79
CA VAL A 58 25.88 12.65 11.68
C VAL A 58 24.91 12.39 10.51
N SER A 59 25.13 13.17 9.45
CA SER A 59 25.15 12.86 7.99
C SER A 59 24.13 11.94 7.31
N LYS A 60 23.49 12.54 6.29
CA LYS A 60 23.43 12.11 4.86
C LYS A 60 23.15 10.64 4.53
N GLY A 61 22.06 10.46 3.79
CA GLY A 61 21.76 9.23 3.08
C GLY A 61 22.77 8.85 1.98
N ALA A 62 22.91 7.54 1.83
CA ALA A 62 23.31 6.83 0.63
C ALA A 62 22.16 5.84 0.35
N ARG A 63 21.44 5.97 -0.76
CA ARG A 63 21.68 5.22 -2.01
C ARG A 63 21.95 3.73 -1.76
N GLY A 64 20.89 2.94 -1.98
CA GLY A 64 20.87 1.53 -2.36
C GLY A 64 22.04 0.66 -1.92
N GLU A 65 21.79 -0.20 -0.94
CA GLU A 65 22.58 -1.40 -0.73
C GLU A 65 21.66 -2.61 -0.64
N ARG A 66 21.78 -3.43 -1.69
CA ARG A 66 21.13 -4.71 -1.90
C ARG A 66 22.07 -5.78 -1.35
N ILE A 67 22.04 -6.05 -0.06
CA ILE A 67 22.78 -7.15 0.56
C ILE A 67 22.06 -7.48 1.90
N SER A 68 21.90 -8.71 2.37
CA SER A 68 22.55 -9.96 2.03
C SER A 68 21.66 -11.09 2.54
N ASP A 69 21.67 -12.18 1.80
CA ASP A 69 21.59 -13.54 2.33
C ASP A 69 22.22 -13.62 3.73
N ALA A 70 21.39 -13.83 4.76
CA ALA A 70 21.85 -14.17 6.10
C ALA A 70 21.38 -15.59 6.38
N THR A 71 22.19 -16.53 5.89
CA THR A 71 22.17 -17.92 6.32
C THR A 71 22.44 -17.96 7.83
N VAL A 72 21.41 -18.28 8.60
CA VAL A 72 21.55 -18.81 9.95
C VAL A 72 20.93 -20.20 9.95
N ASP A 73 21.77 -21.20 9.68
CA ASP A 73 21.47 -22.59 9.97
C ASP A 73 21.77 -22.85 11.46
N ALA A 74 20.74 -23.13 12.25
CA ALA A 74 20.71 -24.24 13.22
C ALA A 74 19.41 -24.25 14.06
N ALA A 75 18.56 -25.23 13.75
CA ALA A 75 17.83 -26.09 14.69
C ALA A 75 16.86 -25.47 15.72
N ALA A 76 15.63 -25.15 15.28
CA ALA A 76 14.41 -25.27 16.10
C ALA A 76 13.12 -25.17 15.25
N GLY A 77 12.97 -25.93 14.14
CA GLY A 77 11.69 -25.98 13.40
C GLY A 77 11.08 -24.62 13.02
N GLU A 78 11.90 -23.58 12.88
CA GLU A 78 11.49 -22.21 12.60
C GLU A 78 11.02 -22.18 11.15
N ALA A 79 9.71 -22.18 10.94
CA ALA A 79 9.14 -22.01 9.62
C ALA A 79 9.72 -20.71 9.04
N ARG A 80 10.66 -20.83 8.08
CA ARG A 80 11.29 -19.68 7.40
C ARG A 80 10.19 -18.69 7.06
N ILE A 81 10.20 -17.54 7.74
CA ILE A 81 9.25 -16.45 7.51
C ILE A 81 9.58 -15.91 6.12
N ARG A 82 9.02 -16.55 5.10
CA ARG A 82 8.93 -15.95 3.78
C ARG A 82 7.96 -14.80 3.95
N SER A 83 8.45 -13.58 3.77
CA SER A 83 7.66 -12.36 3.74
C SER A 83 6.71 -12.44 2.54
N VAL A 84 5.56 -13.07 2.73
CA VAL A 84 4.52 -13.18 1.71
C VAL A 84 3.49 -12.11 1.99
N ASN A 85 3.39 -11.16 1.07
CA ASN A 85 2.29 -10.20 1.07
C ASN A 85 1.08 -10.83 0.38
N VAL A 86 -0.11 -10.55 0.92
CA VAL A 86 -1.38 -11.02 0.37
C VAL A 86 -2.13 -9.81 -0.15
N ILE A 87 -2.21 -9.69 -1.47
CA ILE A 87 -2.98 -8.63 -2.12
C ILE A 87 -4.36 -9.16 -2.47
N PHE A 88 -5.41 -8.41 -2.10
CA PHE A 88 -6.79 -8.72 -2.44
C PHE A 88 -7.47 -7.50 -3.08
N ASN A 89 -8.52 -7.75 -3.87
CA ASN A 89 -9.30 -6.70 -4.50
C ASN A 89 -10.62 -6.50 -3.75
N TYR A 90 -10.94 -5.25 -3.40
CA TYR A 90 -12.18 -4.86 -2.75
C TYR A 90 -12.66 -3.53 -3.34
N ASN A 91 -13.93 -3.49 -3.76
CA ASN A 91 -14.53 -2.33 -4.44
C ASN A 91 -13.72 -1.82 -5.67
N GLY A 92 -13.01 -2.71 -6.37
CA GLY A 92 -12.19 -2.37 -7.52
C GLY A 92 -10.81 -1.81 -7.18
N HIS A 93 -10.42 -1.82 -5.91
CA HIS A 93 -9.11 -1.40 -5.42
C HIS A 93 -8.31 -2.58 -4.87
N SER A 94 -7.02 -2.62 -5.18
CA SER A 94 -6.09 -3.60 -4.62
C SER A 94 -5.56 -3.13 -3.27
N TRP A 95 -5.61 -3.99 -2.26
CA TRP A 95 -5.19 -3.73 -0.88
C TRP A 95 -4.28 -4.85 -0.38
N ASP A 96 -3.35 -4.52 0.52
CA ASP A 96 -2.57 -5.51 1.26
C ASP A 96 -3.33 -5.96 2.51
N ALA A 97 -3.59 -7.26 2.63
CA ALA A 97 -4.38 -7.82 3.71
C ALA A 97 -3.69 -7.72 5.09
N PHE A 98 -2.36 -7.82 5.14
CA PHE A 98 -1.62 -7.72 6.40
C PHE A 98 -1.61 -6.27 6.90
N GLU A 99 -1.46 -5.28 6.00
CA GLU A 99 -1.56 -3.87 6.35
C GLU A 99 -2.96 -3.48 6.83
N VAL A 100 -4.01 -3.97 6.16
CA VAL A 100 -5.41 -3.70 6.55
C VAL A 100 -5.71 -4.20 7.97
N LEU A 101 -5.13 -5.34 8.36
CA LEU A 101 -5.27 -5.91 9.71
C LEU A 101 -4.22 -5.39 10.70
N GLY A 102 -3.26 -4.58 10.27
CA GLY A 102 -2.19 -4.04 11.11
C GLY A 102 -1.21 -5.11 11.64
N CYS A 103 -1.00 -6.19 10.91
CA CYS A 103 -0.05 -7.25 11.27
C CYS A 103 1.12 -7.31 10.28
N PRO A 104 2.29 -7.82 10.70
CA PRO A 104 3.44 -7.95 9.80
C PRO A 104 3.18 -8.96 8.67
N ALA A 105 3.80 -8.74 7.52
CA ALA A 105 3.72 -9.65 6.39
C ALA A 105 4.17 -11.07 6.78
N GLY A 106 3.38 -12.07 6.41
CA GLY A 106 3.66 -13.46 6.79
C GLY A 106 3.37 -13.80 8.25
N ALA A 107 2.70 -12.93 9.02
CA ALA A 107 2.30 -13.19 10.39
C ALA A 107 1.57 -14.54 10.54
N PRO A 108 1.80 -15.30 11.64
CA PRO A 108 1.17 -16.60 11.86
C PRO A 108 -0.36 -16.45 12.00
N LEU A 109 -1.11 -17.48 11.60
CA LEU A 109 -2.58 -17.41 11.56
C LEU A 109 -3.24 -17.01 12.91
N PRO A 110 -2.75 -17.48 14.08
CA PRO A 110 -3.26 -17.04 15.37
C PRO A 110 -3.13 -15.52 15.59
N MET A 111 -2.01 -14.92 15.18
CA MET A 111 -1.77 -13.47 15.30
C MET A 111 -2.72 -12.70 14.38
N VAL A 112 -2.93 -13.17 13.15
CA VAL A 112 -3.87 -12.58 12.19
C VAL A 112 -5.30 -12.63 12.74
N LYS A 113 -5.71 -13.74 13.35
CA LYS A 113 -7.03 -13.88 13.98
C LYS A 113 -7.21 -12.89 15.14
N GLN A 114 -6.21 -12.77 16.01
CA GLN A 114 -6.26 -11.81 17.11
C GLN A 114 -6.37 -10.37 16.62
N ALA A 115 -5.60 -10.01 15.60
CA ALA A 115 -5.66 -8.69 14.97
C ALA A 115 -7.03 -8.42 14.34
N PHE A 116 -7.62 -9.41 13.67
CA PHE A 116 -8.98 -9.32 13.12
C PHE A 116 -10.05 -9.14 14.21
N ASP A 117 -10.00 -9.95 15.27
CA ASP A 117 -10.94 -9.84 16.40
C ASP A 117 -10.82 -8.47 17.09
N GLN A 118 -9.61 -7.92 17.18
CA GLN A 118 -9.38 -6.58 17.71
C GLN A 118 -9.95 -5.49 16.78
N ALA A 119 -9.70 -5.59 15.48
CA ALA A 119 -10.18 -4.63 14.49
C ALA A 119 -11.72 -4.57 14.43
N LEU A 120 -12.40 -5.71 14.56
CA LEU A 120 -13.86 -5.74 14.63
C LEU A 120 -14.44 -5.00 15.85
N ARG A 121 -13.69 -4.91 16.95
CA ARG A 121 -14.12 -4.20 18.17
C ARG A 121 -13.88 -2.69 18.09
N THR A 122 -12.84 -2.27 17.38
CA THR A 122 -12.41 -0.86 17.33
C THR A 122 -12.99 -0.09 16.17
N THR A 123 -13.38 -0.79 15.10
CA THR A 123 -13.78 -0.18 13.83
C THR A 123 -15.30 -0.21 13.65
N ASP A 124 -15.82 0.74 12.88
CA ASP A 124 -17.24 0.85 12.57
C ASP A 124 -17.81 -0.43 11.92
N PRO A 125 -19.09 -0.76 12.16
CA PRO A 125 -19.71 -1.96 11.59
C PRO A 125 -19.76 -2.01 10.05
N ALA A 126 -19.76 -0.85 9.36
CA ALA A 126 -19.83 -0.84 7.89
C ALA A 126 -18.50 -1.33 7.26
N SER A 127 -17.38 -1.06 7.92
CA SER A 127 -16.04 -1.51 7.51
C SER A 127 -15.75 -2.98 7.84
N HIS A 128 -16.64 -3.68 8.57
CA HIS A 128 -16.42 -5.09 8.95
C HIS A 128 -16.34 -6.03 7.75
N GLU A 129 -17.10 -5.77 6.68
CA GLU A 129 -17.02 -6.55 5.44
C GLU A 129 -15.63 -6.46 4.79
N PHE A 130 -15.02 -5.27 4.84
CA PHE A 130 -13.67 -5.05 4.31
C PHE A 130 -12.62 -5.79 5.14
N LEU A 131 -12.69 -5.70 6.47
CA LEU A 131 -11.81 -6.44 7.38
C LEU A 131 -11.96 -7.95 7.19
N ARG A 132 -13.20 -8.42 6.98
CA ARG A 132 -13.49 -9.84 6.72
C ARG A 132 -12.89 -10.30 5.40
N ALA A 133 -12.97 -9.47 4.35
CA ALA A 133 -12.35 -9.77 3.06
C ALA A 133 -10.82 -9.92 3.18
N ALA A 134 -10.16 -9.04 3.95
CA ALA A 134 -8.72 -9.14 4.22
C ALA A 134 -8.37 -10.44 4.95
N TYR A 135 -9.10 -10.76 6.02
CA TYR A 135 -8.91 -12.01 6.78
C TYR A 135 -9.10 -13.25 5.90
N GLN A 136 -10.14 -13.28 5.07
CA GLN A 136 -10.41 -14.37 4.14
C GLN A 136 -9.32 -14.55 3.08
N ALA A 137 -8.72 -13.47 2.60
CA ALA A 137 -7.63 -13.55 1.63
C ALA A 137 -6.41 -14.27 2.25
N ILE A 138 -6.07 -13.95 3.50
CA ILE A 138 -4.95 -14.57 4.21
C ILE A 138 -5.22 -16.06 4.51
N THR A 139 -6.43 -16.40 4.96
CA THR A 139 -6.77 -17.79 5.26
C THR A 139 -6.78 -18.67 4.02
N LYS A 140 -7.30 -18.17 2.89
CA LYS A 140 -7.28 -18.87 1.60
C LYS A 140 -5.87 -19.19 1.14
N LEU A 141 -4.92 -18.26 1.28
CA LEU A 141 -3.52 -18.52 0.92
C LEU A 141 -2.92 -19.66 1.76
N LYS A 142 -3.19 -19.68 3.07
CA LYS A 142 -2.59 -20.65 4.00
C LYS A 142 -3.23 -22.04 3.96
N SER A 143 -4.41 -22.17 3.37
CA SER A 143 -5.06 -23.46 3.14
C SER A 143 -4.58 -24.19 1.88
N VAL A 144 -3.79 -23.52 1.03
CA VAL A 144 -3.21 -24.07 -0.21
C VAL A 144 -1.81 -24.58 0.06
#